data_AF-L0NLU0-F1
#
_entry.id   AF-L0NLU0-F1
#
_cell.length_a   1.000
_cell.length_b   1.000
_cell.length_c   1.000
_cell.angle_alpha   90.00
_cell.angle_beta   90.00
_cell.angle_gamma   90.00
#
_symmetry.space_group_name_H-M   'P 1'
#
loop_
_entity.id
_entity.type
_entity.pdbx_description
1 polymer ?
#
loop_
_entity_poly.entity_id
_entity_poly.type
_entity_poly.pdbx_seq_one_letter_code
_entity_poly.pdbx_strand_id
1 'polypeptide(L)'
;MSETTRTGIAVIESKWNGEDVSMRKNASVKPMFDMLCDLHFGNTHEFTYEMVATAPALADAIKRMAWDKEISTIYLACHGNEHGLHLHGWEEVVDRKKLSKMLLEGGTRRSLSGVYLGACEFGTKELAAFLLERDPKLRWVAGYQHAADFVDGTALDVMFFNAWFRYLDENPDARPREIVELVAQYLSDTCRGLINTREENGRSVEDEDAPGMGLAIFVRARGAKGGIIDLLRDFD
;
A
#
# COMPACT_ATOMS: atom_id res chain seq x y z
N MET A 1 14.91 -6.05 25.67
CA MET A 1 15.35 -5.60 24.35
C MET A 1 14.10 -5.63 23.50
N SER A 2 13.60 -4.49 23.02
CA SER A 2 12.49 -4.54 22.05
C SER A 2 13.07 -5.14 20.78
N GLU A 3 12.60 -6.32 20.40
CA GLU A 3 12.85 -6.86 19.07
C GLU A 3 12.25 -5.86 18.07
N THR A 4 13.11 -5.07 17.45
CA THR A 4 12.75 -4.04 16.46
C THR A 4 12.51 -4.73 15.13
N THR A 5 11.39 -4.41 14.47
CA THR A 5 11.14 -4.85 13.08
C THR A 5 12.07 -4.13 12.13
N ARG A 6 12.99 -4.83 11.45
CA ARG A 6 13.95 -4.18 10.52
C ARG A 6 13.30 -3.60 9.27
N THR A 7 12.10 -4.06 8.92
CA THR A 7 11.40 -3.61 7.71
C THR A 7 10.81 -2.20 7.84
N GLY A 8 10.44 -1.79 9.05
CA GLY A 8 9.64 -0.60 9.30
C GLY A 8 8.25 -0.61 8.64
N ILE A 9 7.73 -1.81 8.36
CA ILE A 9 6.41 -2.04 7.74
C ILE A 9 5.42 -2.62 8.75
N ALA A 10 4.19 -2.10 8.70
CA ALA A 10 3.02 -2.74 9.27
C ALA A 10 2.04 -3.17 8.19
N VAL A 11 1.54 -4.39 8.31
CA VAL A 11 0.47 -4.97 7.48
C VAL A 11 -0.82 -4.94 8.29
N ILE A 12 -1.82 -4.22 7.80
CA ILE A 12 -3.16 -4.20 8.37
C ILE A 12 -4.10 -4.83 7.35
N GLU A 13 -4.66 -5.98 7.71
CA GLU A 13 -5.47 -6.79 6.80
C GLU A 13 -6.93 -6.88 7.27
N SER A 14 -7.86 -6.74 6.35
CA SER A 14 -9.25 -7.19 6.51
C SER A 14 -9.44 -8.53 5.83
N LYS A 15 -10.39 -9.34 6.31
CA LYS A 15 -10.74 -10.58 5.61
C LYS A 15 -11.24 -10.26 4.19
N TRP A 16 -10.84 -11.12 3.26
CA TRP A 16 -11.21 -11.06 1.84
C TRP A 16 -12.49 -11.86 1.54
N ASN A 17 -12.99 -12.64 2.51
CA ASN A 17 -14.28 -13.34 2.36
C ASN A 17 -15.46 -12.41 2.70
N GLY A 18 -16.53 -12.43 1.90
CA GLY A 18 -17.76 -11.64 2.05
C GLY A 18 -19.00 -12.43 1.59
N GLU A 19 -20.20 -11.91 1.83
CA GLU A 19 -21.47 -12.63 1.55
C GLU A 19 -21.63 -13.06 0.08
N ASP A 20 -21.04 -12.31 -0.86
CA ASP A 20 -21.12 -12.54 -2.31
C ASP A 20 -19.81 -13.02 -2.97
N VAL A 21 -18.76 -13.31 -2.19
CA VAL A 21 -17.45 -13.71 -2.75
C VAL A 21 -17.33 -15.24 -2.79
N SER A 22 -17.02 -15.80 -3.97
CA SER A 22 -16.85 -17.24 -4.22
C SER A 22 -15.72 -17.92 -3.42
N MET A 23 -14.96 -17.14 -2.64
CA MET A 23 -13.86 -17.61 -1.80
C MET A 23 -14.38 -18.31 -0.54
N ARG A 24 -14.56 -19.63 -0.62
CA ARG A 24 -14.94 -20.50 0.51
C ARG A 24 -14.00 -20.45 1.72
N LYS A 25 -12.79 -19.89 1.57
CA LYS A 25 -11.77 -19.75 2.63
C LYS A 25 -11.17 -18.35 2.54
N ASN A 26 -10.88 -17.75 3.69
CA ASN A 26 -10.20 -16.46 3.74
C ASN A 26 -8.81 -16.60 3.11
N ALA A 27 -8.55 -15.89 2.01
CA ALA A 27 -7.19 -15.62 1.57
C ALA A 27 -6.51 -14.72 2.60
N SER A 28 -5.18 -14.71 2.59
CA SER A 28 -4.41 -13.77 3.39
C SER A 28 -3.11 -13.41 2.70
N VAL A 29 -2.72 -12.15 2.83
CA VAL A 29 -1.42 -11.63 2.40
C VAL A 29 -0.30 -12.00 3.38
N LYS A 30 -0.63 -12.35 4.63
CA LYS A 30 0.38 -12.62 5.69
C LYS A 30 1.43 -13.65 5.28
N PRO A 31 1.09 -14.82 4.69
CA PRO A 31 2.09 -15.81 4.29
C PRO A 31 3.13 -15.28 3.30
N MET A 32 2.76 -14.28 2.48
CA MET A 32 3.68 -13.66 1.54
C MET A 32 4.72 -12.79 2.26
N PHE A 33 4.31 -12.07 3.30
CA PHE A 33 5.21 -11.27 4.14
C PHE A 33 6.08 -12.15 5.00
N ASP A 34 5.54 -13.24 5.54
CA ASP A 34 6.33 -14.26 6.26
C ASP A 34 7.46 -14.79 5.35
N MET A 35 7.12 -15.17 4.11
CA MET A 35 8.09 -15.64 3.11
C MET A 35 9.14 -14.57 2.77
N LEU A 36 8.72 -13.34 2.49
CA LEU A 36 9.65 -12.26 2.15
C LEU A 36 10.58 -11.92 3.32
N CYS A 37 10.07 -11.92 4.54
CA CYS A 37 10.89 -11.64 5.71
C CYS A 37 11.89 -12.78 5.97
N ASP A 38 11.49 -14.04 5.79
CA ASP A 38 12.41 -15.17 5.87
C ASP A 38 13.50 -15.09 4.81
N LEU A 39 13.14 -14.76 3.57
CA LEU A 39 14.08 -14.62 2.44
C LEU A 39 15.15 -13.54 2.68
N HIS A 40 14.75 -12.36 3.19
CA HIS A 40 15.63 -11.20 3.33
C HIS A 40 16.34 -11.12 4.68
N PHE A 41 15.73 -11.66 5.74
CA PHE A 41 16.20 -11.45 7.11
C PHE A 41 16.40 -12.75 7.92
N GLY A 42 16.05 -13.91 7.34
CA GLY A 42 16.09 -15.21 8.02
C GLY A 42 15.11 -15.34 9.18
N ASN A 43 14.03 -14.53 9.17
CA ASN A 43 13.04 -14.47 10.24
C ASN A 43 11.67 -14.01 9.70
N THR A 44 10.60 -14.74 10.03
CA THR A 44 9.22 -14.39 9.64
C THR A 44 8.62 -13.23 10.44
N HIS A 45 9.26 -12.75 11.50
CA HIS A 45 8.71 -11.76 12.44
C HIS A 45 9.22 -10.33 12.24
N GLU A 46 9.73 -10.00 11.05
CA GLU A 46 10.35 -8.70 10.78
C GLU A 46 9.35 -7.61 10.36
N PHE A 47 8.05 -7.87 10.47
CA PHE A 47 6.97 -6.90 10.19
C PHE A 47 5.89 -6.99 11.26
N THR A 48 5.14 -5.90 11.45
CA THR A 48 3.97 -5.91 12.33
C THR A 48 2.73 -6.32 11.54
N TYR A 49 1.90 -7.21 12.11
CA TYR A 49 0.68 -7.67 11.46
C TYR A 49 -0.52 -7.49 12.39
N GLU A 50 -1.59 -6.88 11.88
CA GLU A 50 -2.88 -6.83 12.56
C GLU A 50 -4.03 -7.14 11.59
N MET A 51 -5.02 -7.90 12.07
CA MET A 51 -6.26 -8.14 11.33
C MET A 51 -7.38 -7.28 11.92
N VAL A 52 -8.13 -6.58 11.07
CA VAL A 52 -9.22 -5.67 11.46
C VAL A 52 -10.51 -6.03 10.73
N ALA A 53 -11.65 -5.72 11.35
CA ALA A 53 -12.97 -6.00 10.76
C ALA A 53 -13.84 -4.75 10.61
N THR A 54 -13.56 -3.67 11.36
CA THR A 54 -14.42 -2.48 11.43
C THR A 54 -13.60 -1.20 11.32
N ALA A 55 -14.23 -0.10 10.91
CA ALA A 55 -13.56 1.18 10.78
C ALA A 55 -12.91 1.68 12.10
N PRO A 56 -13.54 1.53 13.28
CA PRO A 56 -12.88 1.83 14.56
C PRO A 56 -11.64 0.96 14.82
N ALA A 57 -11.69 -0.34 14.51
CA ALA A 57 -10.55 -1.23 14.68
C ALA A 57 -9.38 -0.84 13.75
N LEU A 58 -9.68 -0.46 12.50
CA LEU A 58 -8.70 0.08 11.56
C LEU A 58 -8.08 1.39 12.07
N ALA A 59 -8.89 2.31 12.58
CA ALA A 59 -8.40 3.58 13.14
C ALA A 59 -7.43 3.33 14.32
N ASP A 60 -7.81 2.43 15.23
CA ASP A 60 -6.98 2.07 16.37
C ASP A 60 -5.67 1.37 15.94
N ALA A 61 -5.73 0.50 14.93
CA ALA A 61 -4.55 -0.14 14.35
C ALA A 61 -3.59 0.89 13.74
N ILE A 62 -4.08 1.75 12.84
CA ILE A 62 -3.27 2.82 12.21
C ILE A 62 -2.65 3.72 13.27
N LYS A 63 -3.41 4.09 14.31
CA LYS A 63 -2.91 4.92 15.41
C LYS A 63 -1.79 4.24 16.20
N ARG A 64 -1.90 2.95 16.49
CA ARG A 64 -0.81 2.17 17.13
C ARG A 64 0.43 2.16 16.25
N MET A 65 0.28 1.81 14.97
CA MET A 65 1.39 1.79 14.00
C MET A 65 2.06 3.15 13.88
N ALA A 66 1.26 4.22 13.88
CA ALA A 66 1.79 5.58 13.80
C ALA A 66 2.57 6.02 15.04
N TRP A 67 2.30 5.44 16.22
CA TRP A 67 3.04 5.77 17.43
C TRP A 67 4.32 4.97 17.60
N ASP A 68 4.48 3.88 16.86
CA ASP A 68 5.72 3.12 16.82
C ASP A 68 6.74 3.85 15.93
N LYS A 69 7.88 4.23 16.50
CA LYS A 69 8.92 4.99 15.79
C LYS A 69 9.62 4.17 14.72
N GLU A 70 9.59 2.86 14.83
CA GLU A 70 10.23 1.95 13.88
C GLU A 70 9.35 1.77 12.62
N ILE A 71 8.04 2.00 12.74
CA ILE A 71 7.10 1.80 11.64
C ILE A 71 6.96 3.10 10.85
N SER A 72 7.38 3.08 9.59
CA SER A 72 7.32 4.24 8.69
C SER A 72 6.30 4.08 7.56
N THR A 73 5.88 2.85 7.31
CA THR A 73 5.02 2.47 6.19
C THR A 73 3.93 1.51 6.66
N ILE A 74 2.70 1.75 6.22
CA ILE A 74 1.61 0.79 6.38
C ILE A 74 1.18 0.24 5.01
N TYR A 75 0.87 -1.04 4.98
CA TYR A 75 0.20 -1.73 3.89
C TYR A 75 -1.22 -2.09 4.34
N LEU A 76 -2.22 -1.56 3.64
CA LEU A 76 -3.63 -1.82 3.90
C LEU A 76 -4.15 -2.85 2.90
N ALA A 77 -4.37 -4.09 3.36
CA ALA A 77 -4.89 -5.19 2.56
C ALA A 77 -6.39 -5.37 2.84
N CYS A 78 -7.23 -4.99 1.89
CA CYS A 78 -8.69 -5.14 2.03
C CYS A 78 -9.39 -4.98 0.69
N HIS A 79 -10.69 -5.29 0.67
CA HIS A 79 -11.54 -4.93 -0.45
C HIS A 79 -11.59 -3.42 -0.64
N GLY A 80 -11.74 -3.00 -1.89
CA GLY A 80 -11.82 -1.61 -2.26
C GLY A 80 -12.69 -1.42 -3.49
N ASN A 81 -13.16 -0.20 -3.66
CA ASN A 81 -13.69 0.30 -4.92
C ASN A 81 -13.40 1.79 -5.03
N GLU A 82 -13.92 2.44 -6.07
CA GLU A 82 -13.79 3.89 -6.28
C GLU A 82 -14.29 4.77 -5.12
N HIS A 83 -15.09 4.25 -4.19
CA HIS A 83 -15.63 5.00 -3.05
C HIS A 83 -14.83 4.83 -1.75
N GLY A 84 -14.04 3.77 -1.60
CA GLY A 84 -13.29 3.53 -0.36
C GLY A 84 -12.92 2.08 -0.10
N LEU A 85 -12.39 1.87 1.10
CA LEU A 85 -12.05 0.54 1.60
C LEU A 85 -13.27 -0.11 2.23
N HIS A 86 -13.45 -1.39 1.94
CA HIS A 86 -14.49 -2.25 2.50
C HIS A 86 -13.86 -3.26 3.46
N LEU A 87 -14.26 -3.16 4.72
CA LEU A 87 -13.81 -4.06 5.77
C LEU A 87 -14.84 -5.18 5.95
N HIS A 88 -14.40 -6.33 6.44
CA HIS A 88 -15.22 -7.54 6.55
C HIS A 88 -16.47 -7.40 7.43
N GLY A 89 -16.54 -6.40 8.31
CA GLY A 89 -17.76 -6.10 9.05
C GLY A 89 -18.90 -5.60 8.15
N TRP A 90 -18.60 -5.09 6.95
CA TRP A 90 -19.53 -4.52 5.97
C TRP A 90 -20.44 -3.40 6.51
N GLU A 91 -20.14 -2.86 7.70
CA GLU A 91 -20.95 -1.85 8.37
C GLU A 91 -20.75 -0.45 7.78
N GLU A 92 -19.52 -0.13 7.37
CA GLU A 92 -19.15 1.22 6.98
C GLU A 92 -17.97 1.24 6.00
N VAL A 93 -18.14 1.98 4.89
CA VAL A 93 -17.06 2.25 3.92
C VAL A 93 -16.08 3.27 4.50
N VAL A 94 -14.79 2.97 4.43
CA VAL A 94 -13.72 3.91 4.80
C VAL A 94 -13.37 4.74 3.56
N ASP A 95 -14.07 5.86 3.40
CA ASP A 95 -13.82 6.82 2.34
C ASP A 95 -12.50 7.61 2.55
N ARG A 96 -12.13 8.43 1.56
CA ARG A 96 -10.92 9.26 1.60
C ARG A 96 -10.84 10.20 2.81
N LYS A 97 -11.98 10.70 3.31
CA LYS A 97 -12.02 11.63 4.46
C LYS A 97 -11.74 10.86 5.75
N LYS A 98 -12.34 9.69 5.91
CA LYS A 98 -12.12 8.79 7.05
C LYS A 98 -10.68 8.31 7.09
N LEU A 99 -10.16 7.80 5.97
CA LEU A 99 -8.76 7.36 5.89
C LEU A 99 -7.79 8.51 6.21
N SER A 100 -8.00 9.70 5.62
CA SER A 100 -7.19 10.89 5.96
C SER A 100 -7.24 11.21 7.44
N LYS A 101 -8.42 11.16 8.07
CA LYS A 101 -8.57 11.40 9.50
C LYS A 101 -7.79 10.36 10.31
N MET A 102 -7.89 9.08 9.99
CA MET A 102 -7.17 7.99 10.66
C MET A 102 -5.65 8.15 10.56
N LEU A 103 -5.13 8.53 9.39
CA LEU A 103 -3.69 8.78 9.18
C LEU A 103 -3.21 10.04 9.95
N LEU A 104 -4.08 11.03 10.12
CA LEU A 104 -3.79 12.22 10.91
C LEU A 104 -3.88 11.96 12.42
N GLU A 105 -4.69 10.99 12.84
CA GLU A 105 -4.89 10.56 14.22
C GLU A 105 -3.60 9.92 14.78
N GLY A 106 -2.80 10.76 15.44
CA GLY A 106 -1.46 10.41 15.93
C GLY A 106 -0.61 11.65 16.21
N GLY A 107 -0.99 12.78 15.60
CA GLY A 107 -0.43 14.09 15.91
C GLY A 107 1.07 14.20 15.63
N THR A 108 1.79 14.96 16.46
CA THR A 108 3.22 15.24 16.25
C THR A 108 4.12 14.04 16.50
N ARG A 109 3.64 12.99 17.20
CA ARG A 109 4.41 11.79 17.52
C ARG A 109 4.48 10.76 16.39
N ARG A 110 3.77 10.98 15.28
CA ARG A 110 3.70 10.01 14.19
C ARG A 110 5.00 9.85 13.41
N SER A 111 5.33 8.60 13.08
CA SER A 111 6.45 8.12 12.25
C SER A 111 6.03 7.81 10.81
N LEU A 112 4.75 7.54 10.56
CA LEU A 112 4.25 7.19 9.23
C LEU A 112 4.59 8.25 8.18
N SER A 113 5.14 7.76 7.08
CA SER A 113 5.54 8.53 5.91
C SER A 113 5.06 7.89 4.60
N GLY A 114 4.57 6.65 4.65
CA GLY A 114 4.10 5.89 3.48
C GLY A 114 2.83 5.11 3.75
N VAL A 115 1.96 5.02 2.74
CA VAL A 115 0.79 4.14 2.73
C VAL A 115 0.76 3.41 1.40
N TYR A 116 0.68 2.08 1.44
CA TYR A 116 0.36 1.25 0.29
C TYR A 116 -1.06 0.70 0.45
N LEU A 117 -1.90 0.90 -0.56
CA LEU A 117 -3.28 0.43 -0.61
C LEU A 117 -3.33 -0.84 -1.46
N GLY A 118 -3.24 -2.00 -0.81
CA GLY A 118 -3.56 -3.30 -1.40
C GLY A 118 -5.08 -3.46 -1.48
N ALA A 119 -5.73 -2.55 -2.20
CA ALA A 119 -7.17 -2.47 -2.35
C ALA A 119 -7.52 -1.99 -3.75
N CYS A 120 -8.53 -2.62 -4.37
CA CYS A 120 -8.97 -2.31 -5.73
C CYS A 120 -9.47 -0.86 -5.85
N GLU A 121 -9.14 -0.21 -6.97
CA GLU A 121 -9.72 1.07 -7.46
C GLU A 121 -9.63 2.29 -6.52
N PHE A 122 -8.93 2.19 -5.38
CA PHE A 122 -8.83 3.29 -4.43
C PHE A 122 -7.50 4.05 -4.54
N GLY A 123 -6.49 3.50 -5.20
CA GLY A 123 -5.16 4.08 -5.39
C GLY A 123 -5.09 5.19 -6.45
N THR A 124 -6.03 6.14 -6.44
CA THR A 124 -6.13 7.18 -7.49
C THR A 124 -5.29 8.42 -7.19
N LYS A 125 -5.03 9.22 -8.23
CA LYS A 125 -4.34 10.52 -8.11
C LYS A 125 -5.10 11.48 -7.21
N GLU A 126 -6.43 11.46 -7.24
CA GLU A 126 -7.30 12.29 -6.40
C GLU A 126 -7.19 11.91 -4.93
N LEU A 127 -7.14 10.61 -4.62
CA LEU A 127 -6.92 10.16 -3.25
C LEU A 127 -5.52 10.57 -2.79
N ALA A 128 -4.49 10.27 -3.57
CA ALA A 128 -3.11 10.62 -3.22
C ALA A 128 -2.95 12.12 -3.02
N ALA A 129 -3.59 12.95 -3.86
CA ALA A 129 -3.67 14.39 -3.67
C ALA A 129 -4.30 14.78 -2.35
N PHE A 130 -5.48 14.24 -2.07
CA PHE A 130 -6.17 14.51 -0.84
C PHE A 130 -5.37 14.12 0.41
N LEU A 131 -4.72 12.94 0.40
CA LEU A 131 -3.94 12.42 1.53
C LEU A 131 -2.63 13.18 1.71
N LEU A 132 -1.85 13.29 0.64
CA LEU A 132 -0.56 13.96 0.68
C LEU A 132 -0.79 15.40 1.08
N GLU A 133 -1.59 16.22 0.40
CA GLU A 133 -1.76 17.64 0.75
C GLU A 133 -2.10 17.90 2.23
N ARG A 134 -2.99 17.10 2.82
CA ARG A 134 -3.43 17.25 4.22
C ARG A 134 -2.40 16.77 5.24
N ASP A 135 -1.51 15.86 4.88
CA ASP A 135 -0.49 15.32 5.77
C ASP A 135 0.94 15.69 5.28
N PRO A 136 1.63 16.65 5.90
CA PRO A 136 3.00 17.02 5.53
C PRO A 136 4.06 15.97 5.90
N LYS A 137 3.73 14.99 6.76
CA LYS A 137 4.62 13.88 7.09
C LYS A 137 4.46 12.71 6.13
N LEU A 138 3.26 12.50 5.58
CA LEU A 138 3.05 11.55 4.49
C LEU A 138 3.81 12.02 3.25
N ARG A 139 4.67 11.14 2.73
CA ARG A 139 5.61 11.40 1.64
C ARG A 139 5.24 10.66 0.37
N TRP A 140 4.60 9.50 0.50
CA TRP A 140 4.18 8.70 -0.63
C TRP A 140 2.89 7.92 -0.34
N VAL A 141 2.14 7.64 -1.42
CA VAL A 141 0.94 6.81 -1.43
C VAL A 141 1.02 5.92 -2.66
N ALA A 142 0.79 4.61 -2.50
CA ALA A 142 0.67 3.68 -3.62
C ALA A 142 -0.66 2.93 -3.57
N GLY A 143 -1.13 2.43 -4.70
CA GLY A 143 -2.31 1.58 -4.78
C GLY A 143 -2.77 1.34 -6.22
N TYR A 144 -3.78 0.49 -6.36
CA TYR A 144 -4.33 0.13 -7.67
C TYR A 144 -5.42 1.09 -8.12
N GLN A 145 -5.44 1.40 -9.41
CA GLN A 145 -6.50 2.20 -10.04
C GLN A 145 -7.63 1.33 -10.59
N HIS A 146 -7.38 0.04 -10.81
CA HIS A 146 -8.37 -0.90 -11.33
C HIS A 146 -8.58 -2.08 -10.38
N ALA A 147 -9.68 -2.79 -10.58
CA ALA A 147 -9.89 -4.09 -9.98
C ALA A 147 -8.84 -5.11 -10.48
N ALA A 148 -8.37 -5.94 -9.55
CA ALA A 148 -7.41 -7.00 -9.79
C ALA A 148 -7.89 -8.30 -9.15
N ASP A 149 -7.61 -9.43 -9.78
CA ASP A 149 -7.72 -10.72 -9.09
C ASP A 149 -6.76 -10.74 -7.89
N PHE A 150 -7.17 -11.41 -6.81
CA PHE A 150 -6.38 -11.51 -5.59
C PHE A 150 -4.96 -12.02 -5.87
N VAL A 151 -4.81 -13.02 -6.76
CA VAL A 151 -3.51 -13.62 -7.06
C VAL A 151 -2.60 -12.62 -7.77
N ASP A 152 -3.10 -11.93 -8.79
CA ASP A 152 -2.31 -10.97 -9.56
C ASP A 152 -1.93 -9.75 -8.73
N GLY A 153 -2.86 -9.21 -7.95
CA GLY A 153 -2.59 -8.12 -6.99
C GLY A 153 -1.54 -8.52 -5.97
N THR A 154 -1.73 -9.67 -5.32
CA THR A 154 -0.77 -10.20 -4.34
C THR A 154 0.60 -10.45 -4.98
N ALA A 155 0.66 -10.95 -6.22
CA ALA A 155 1.92 -11.15 -6.92
C ALA A 155 2.66 -9.83 -7.17
N LEU A 156 1.95 -8.78 -7.57
CA LEU A 156 2.55 -7.45 -7.72
C LEU A 156 2.99 -6.85 -6.39
N ASP A 157 2.21 -7.04 -5.32
CA ASP A 157 2.61 -6.61 -3.98
C ASP A 157 3.87 -7.32 -3.50
N VAL A 158 3.98 -8.63 -3.78
CA VAL A 158 5.21 -9.39 -3.50
C VAL A 158 6.38 -8.80 -4.26
N MET A 159 6.22 -8.45 -5.54
CA MET A 159 7.28 -7.81 -6.32
C MET A 159 7.68 -6.45 -5.75
N PHE A 160 6.69 -5.64 -5.34
CA PHE A 160 6.93 -4.35 -4.69
C PHE A 160 7.72 -4.51 -3.40
N PHE A 161 7.26 -5.36 -2.47
CA PHE A 161 7.89 -5.50 -1.15
C PHE A 161 9.20 -6.28 -1.20
N ASN A 162 9.37 -7.21 -2.15
CA ASN A 162 10.66 -7.84 -2.41
C ASN A 162 11.72 -6.81 -2.83
N ALA A 163 11.35 -5.90 -3.74
CA ALA A 163 12.23 -4.81 -4.14
C ALA A 163 12.48 -3.84 -2.98
N TRP A 164 11.45 -3.51 -2.22
CA TRP A 164 11.55 -2.65 -1.04
C TRP A 164 12.57 -3.20 -0.03
N PHE A 165 12.46 -4.48 0.35
CA PHE A 165 13.37 -5.11 1.32
C PHE A 165 14.81 -5.18 0.80
N ARG A 166 15.00 -5.53 -0.47
CA ARG A 166 16.33 -5.47 -1.09
C ARG A 166 16.94 -4.08 -0.98
N TYR A 167 16.19 -3.04 -1.34
CA TYR A 167 16.73 -1.68 -1.33
C TYR A 167 16.93 -1.10 0.07
N LEU A 168 16.14 -1.54 1.07
CA LEU A 168 16.41 -1.21 2.47
C LEU A 168 17.76 -1.77 2.94
N ASP A 169 18.08 -3.02 2.60
CA ASP A 169 19.34 -3.64 2.98
C ASP A 169 20.53 -3.00 2.26
N GLU A 170 20.37 -2.72 0.96
CA GLU A 170 21.40 -2.05 0.14
C GLU A 170 21.62 -0.57 0.52
N ASN A 171 20.63 0.08 1.13
CA ASN A 171 20.64 1.52 1.43
C ASN A 171 20.14 1.81 2.86
N PRO A 172 20.91 1.45 3.91
CA PRO A 172 20.46 1.52 5.31
C PRO A 172 20.14 2.94 5.80
N ASP A 173 20.72 3.97 5.18
CA ASP A 173 20.47 5.39 5.51
C ASP A 173 19.37 6.03 4.66
N ALA A 174 18.82 5.31 3.67
CA ALA A 174 17.80 5.85 2.79
C ALA A 174 16.47 6.03 3.51
N ARG A 175 15.80 7.13 3.20
CA ARG A 175 14.46 7.41 3.72
C ARG A 175 13.42 6.61 2.92
N PRO A 176 12.23 6.32 3.49
CA PRO A 176 11.18 5.58 2.80
C PRO A 176 10.79 6.13 1.41
N ARG A 177 10.87 7.45 1.21
CA ARG A 177 10.63 8.09 -0.09
C ARG A 177 11.73 7.77 -1.12
N GLU A 178 12.98 7.62 -0.70
CA GLU A 178 14.08 7.24 -1.60
C GLU A 178 13.99 5.75 -1.97
N ILE A 179 13.59 4.90 -1.02
CA ILE A 179 13.31 3.48 -1.29
C ILE A 179 12.17 3.33 -2.30
N VAL A 180 11.06 4.07 -2.14
CA VAL A 180 9.93 3.95 -3.07
C VAL A 180 10.27 4.45 -4.49
N GLU A 181 11.18 5.43 -4.62
CA GLU A 181 11.72 5.86 -5.92
C GLU A 181 12.48 4.72 -6.62
N LEU A 182 13.30 3.96 -5.87
CA LEU A 182 14.02 2.79 -6.40
C LEU A 182 13.08 1.62 -6.74
N VAL A 183 12.05 1.38 -5.91
CA VAL A 183 11.03 0.37 -6.18
C VAL A 183 10.24 0.71 -7.44
N ALA A 184 9.85 1.97 -7.64
CA ALA A 184 9.14 2.41 -8.84
C ALA A 184 9.95 2.17 -10.11
N GLN A 185 11.25 2.47 -10.09
CA GLN A 185 12.15 2.18 -11.20
C GLN A 185 12.22 0.67 -11.48
N TYR A 186 12.45 -0.15 -10.45
CA TYR A 186 12.48 -1.60 -10.59
C TYR A 186 11.20 -2.16 -11.22
N LEU A 187 10.03 -1.75 -10.72
CA LEU A 187 8.75 -2.23 -11.24
C LEU A 187 8.50 -1.79 -12.69
N SER A 188 8.94 -0.60 -13.06
CA SER A 188 8.87 -0.12 -14.45
C SER A 188 9.67 -1.01 -15.40
N ASP A 189 10.82 -1.51 -14.94
CA ASP A 189 11.71 -2.37 -15.73
C ASP A 189 11.24 -3.83 -15.77
N THR A 190 10.63 -4.35 -14.70
CA THR A 190 10.33 -5.79 -14.55
C THR A 190 8.86 -6.17 -14.65
N CYS A 191 7.94 -5.24 -14.34
CA CYS A 191 6.53 -5.53 -14.11
C CYS A 191 5.59 -4.66 -14.96
N ARG A 192 6.08 -4.08 -16.06
CA ARG A 192 5.36 -3.10 -16.89
C ARG A 192 3.93 -3.52 -17.23
N GLY A 193 3.72 -4.78 -17.64
CA GLY A 193 2.38 -5.28 -17.99
C GLY A 193 1.38 -5.30 -16.82
N LEU A 194 1.85 -5.42 -15.58
CA LEU A 194 0.98 -5.44 -14.40
C LEU A 194 0.73 -4.04 -13.83
N ILE A 195 1.74 -3.16 -13.87
CA ILE A 195 1.64 -1.80 -13.30
C ILE A 195 0.91 -0.81 -14.21
N ASN A 196 0.94 -1.05 -15.53
CA ASN A 196 0.19 -0.27 -16.50
C ASN A 196 -1.32 -0.41 -16.24
N THR A 197 -2.12 0.55 -16.70
CA THR A 197 -3.55 0.36 -16.87
C THR A 197 -3.82 -0.57 -18.06
N ARG A 198 -5.06 -1.06 -18.19
CA ARG A 198 -5.46 -1.90 -19.33
C ARG A 198 -5.25 -1.15 -20.66
N GLU A 199 -5.59 0.14 -20.69
CA GLU A 199 -5.44 1.02 -21.85
C GLU A 199 -3.98 1.26 -22.20
N GLU A 200 -3.11 1.44 -21.20
CA GLU A 200 -1.65 1.56 -21.39
C GLU A 200 -1.05 0.28 -21.98
N ASN A 201 -1.68 -0.87 -21.74
CA ASN A 201 -1.36 -2.15 -22.37
C ASN A 201 -2.05 -2.37 -23.73
N GLY A 202 -2.78 -1.39 -24.26
CA GLY A 202 -3.53 -1.49 -25.51
C GLY A 202 -4.74 -2.41 -25.43
N ARG A 203 -5.34 -2.57 -24.25
CA ARG A 203 -6.53 -3.39 -23.98
C ARG A 203 -7.76 -2.51 -23.74
N SER A 204 -8.94 -3.11 -23.90
CA SER A 204 -10.19 -2.43 -23.57
C SER A 204 -10.32 -2.28 -22.06
N VAL A 205 -10.92 -1.18 -21.61
CA VAL A 205 -11.28 -0.97 -20.19
C VAL A 205 -12.28 -2.03 -19.73
N GLU A 206 -13.13 -2.50 -20.65
CA GLU A 206 -14.18 -3.49 -20.42
C GLU A 206 -13.65 -4.94 -20.40
N ASP A 207 -12.38 -5.16 -20.76
CA ASP A 207 -11.76 -6.49 -20.73
C ASP A 207 -11.28 -6.79 -19.30
N GLU A 208 -12.18 -7.32 -18.46
CA GLU A 208 -11.89 -7.60 -17.06
C GLU A 208 -10.72 -8.58 -16.88
N ASP A 209 -10.52 -9.49 -17.84
CA ASP A 209 -9.45 -10.48 -17.88
C ASP A 209 -8.11 -9.91 -18.41
N ALA A 210 -8.10 -8.68 -18.93
CA ALA A 210 -6.88 -8.06 -19.41
C ALA A 210 -5.94 -7.67 -18.27
N PRO A 211 -4.62 -7.94 -18.40
CA PRO A 211 -3.64 -7.49 -17.43
C PRO A 211 -3.54 -5.97 -17.43
N GLY A 212 -3.29 -5.41 -16.26
CA GLY A 212 -3.07 -3.97 -16.08
C GLY A 212 -3.86 -3.42 -14.91
N MET A 213 -3.30 -3.55 -13.70
CA MET A 213 -3.95 -3.13 -12.46
C MET A 213 -3.89 -1.60 -12.26
N GLY A 214 -3.11 -0.90 -13.08
CA GLY A 214 -2.90 0.53 -12.95
C GLY A 214 -2.28 0.90 -11.61
N LEU A 215 -1.30 0.12 -11.13
CA LEU A 215 -0.55 0.50 -9.93
C LEU A 215 0.02 1.91 -10.15
N ALA A 216 -0.20 2.79 -9.19
CA ALA A 216 0.40 4.10 -9.15
C ALA A 216 1.18 4.29 -7.86
N ILE A 217 2.25 5.08 -7.93
CA ILE A 217 3.09 5.41 -6.78
C ILE A 217 3.26 6.93 -6.77
N PHE A 218 2.46 7.59 -5.96
CA PHE A 218 2.44 9.03 -5.86
C PHE A 218 3.38 9.54 -4.78
N VAL A 219 4.19 10.54 -5.12
CA VAL A 219 5.05 11.25 -4.16
C VAL A 219 4.83 12.75 -4.25
N ARG A 220 5.15 13.46 -3.16
CA ARG A 220 5.25 14.92 -3.23
C ARG A 220 6.44 15.34 -4.11
N ALA A 221 6.20 16.29 -5.01
CA ALA A 221 7.23 16.92 -5.81
C ALA A 221 8.26 17.63 -4.91
N ARG A 222 9.54 17.60 -5.30
CA ARG A 222 10.59 18.39 -4.64
C ARG A 222 10.53 19.82 -5.20
N GLY A 223 10.59 20.83 -4.33
CA GLY A 223 10.73 22.25 -4.74
C GLY A 223 9.52 23.15 -4.48
N ALA A 224 9.65 24.42 -4.88
CA ALA A 224 8.76 25.52 -4.50
C ALA A 224 7.35 25.46 -5.13
N LYS A 225 7.16 24.75 -6.25
CA LYS A 225 5.89 24.71 -6.96
C LYS A 225 4.84 23.75 -6.36
N GLY A 226 5.18 23.00 -5.30
CA GLY A 226 4.26 22.03 -4.72
C GLY A 226 3.81 20.99 -5.75
N GLY A 227 2.84 20.14 -5.38
CA GLY A 227 2.28 19.14 -6.28
C GLY A 227 2.76 17.71 -6.03
N ILE A 228 2.27 16.81 -6.89
CA ILE A 228 2.37 15.36 -6.73
C ILE A 228 2.76 14.76 -8.07
N ILE A 229 3.64 13.77 -8.01
CA ILE A 229 4.25 13.08 -9.14
C ILE A 229 3.84 11.61 -9.04
N ASP A 230 3.36 11.01 -10.12
CA ASP A 230 3.27 9.55 -10.27
C ASP A 230 4.63 9.01 -10.74
N LEU A 231 5.33 8.33 -9.84
CA LEU A 231 6.64 7.76 -10.11
C LEU A 231 6.63 6.65 -11.17
N LEU A 232 5.48 6.19 -11.65
CA LEU A 232 5.41 5.17 -12.70
C LEU A 232 5.08 5.76 -14.08
N ARG A 233 4.63 7.03 -14.15
CA ARG A 233 4.09 7.64 -15.37
C ARG A 233 4.67 9.02 -15.69
N ASP A 234 5.04 9.79 -14.68
CA ASP A 234 5.53 11.16 -14.83
C ASP A 234 7.07 11.21 -15.01
N PHE A 235 7.66 10.25 -15.74
CA PHE A 235 9.07 10.30 -16.11
C PHE A 235 9.28 11.26 -17.30
N ASP A 236 10.10 12.30 -17.08
CA ASP A 236 10.65 13.18 -18.13
C ASP A 236 11.85 12.51 -18.84
#